data_AF-A0A380MJE0-F1
#
_entry.id   AF-A0A380MJE0-F1
#
_cell.length_a   1.000
_cell.length_b   1.000
_cell.length_c   1.000
_cell.angle_alpha   90.00
_cell.angle_beta   90.00
_cell.angle_gamma   90.00
#
_symmetry.space_group_name_H-M   'P 1'
#
loop_
_entity.id
_entity.type
_entity.pdbx_description
1 polymer ?
#
loop_
_entity_poly.entity_id
_entity_poly.type
_entity_poly.pdbx_seq_one_letter_code
_entity_poly.pdbx_strand_id
1 'polypeptide(L)'
;MKKKNLSYFAGKRQNGMSLLEVIVSFLVVGLGLGLLVSMLGASNRYGATAEYRANAMREIQTIVDAMRANRMGLAGYQFGSGQWEDNNYSLSVAKKNPEVKCASAECTLEEKLKQRAESQALTRAQREMTTWLRNVNNSVPAGQGSILRQPDGSYIVRVRWQIGEENQRQDDETKNELIELRVVI
;
A
#
# COMPACT_ATOMS: atom_id res chain seq x y z
N MET A 1 -36.96 -20.26 81.24
CA MET A 1 -36.71 -18.95 80.58
C MET A 1 -35.21 -18.79 80.38
N LYS A 2 -34.66 -18.95 79.17
CA LYS A 2 -34.34 -17.90 78.17
C LYS A 2 -33.47 -16.76 78.70
N LYS A 3 -32.26 -16.61 78.14
CA LYS A 3 -31.83 -15.40 77.41
C LYS A 3 -30.69 -15.77 76.45
N LYS A 4 -30.93 -15.54 75.15
CA LYS A 4 -30.00 -15.74 74.05
C LYS A 4 -29.07 -14.53 73.97
N ASN A 5 -27.76 -14.75 73.89
CA ASN A 5 -26.79 -13.71 73.61
C ASN A 5 -26.85 -13.37 72.11
N LEU A 6 -27.33 -12.18 71.78
CA LEU A 6 -27.26 -11.62 70.44
C LEU A 6 -25.87 -11.02 70.23
N SER A 7 -25.10 -11.59 69.31
CA SER A 7 -23.89 -10.98 68.77
C SER A 7 -24.26 -9.75 67.95
N TYR A 8 -23.80 -8.57 68.37
CA TYR A 8 -23.97 -7.31 67.67
C TYR A 8 -22.99 -7.25 66.49
N PHE A 9 -23.48 -7.09 65.26
CA PHE A 9 -22.63 -6.80 64.12
C PHE A 9 -22.06 -5.38 64.27
N ALA A 10 -20.76 -5.28 64.54
CA ALA A 10 -20.05 -4.00 64.52
C ALA A 10 -19.97 -3.49 63.07
N GLY A 11 -20.89 -2.60 62.69
CA GLY A 11 -20.90 -1.95 61.38
C GLY A 11 -19.72 -0.99 61.23
N LYS A 12 -18.91 -1.21 60.19
CA LYS A 12 -17.82 -0.31 59.78
C LYS A 12 -18.43 1.06 59.44
N ARG A 13 -17.93 2.14 60.04
CA ARG A 13 -18.36 3.51 59.70
C ARG A 13 -18.05 3.78 58.23
N GLN A 14 -19.08 4.09 57.44
CA GLN A 14 -18.92 4.54 56.07
C GLN A 14 -18.56 6.03 56.11
N ASN A 15 -17.36 6.38 55.66
CA ASN A 15 -16.99 7.77 55.45
C ASN A 15 -17.72 8.24 54.17
N GLY A 16 -18.54 9.29 54.29
CA GLY A 16 -19.19 9.90 53.13
C GLY A 16 -18.16 10.56 52.20
N MET A 17 -18.40 10.51 50.90
CA MET A 17 -17.55 11.17 49.91
C MET A 17 -17.71 12.69 49.99
N SER A 18 -16.58 13.40 50.01
CA SER A 18 -16.57 14.86 49.94
C SER A 18 -16.90 15.34 48.52
N LEU A 19 -17.59 16.47 48.38
CA LEU A 19 -17.87 17.09 47.07
C LEU A 19 -16.58 17.38 46.28
N LEU A 20 -15.48 17.69 46.97
CA LEU A 20 -14.16 17.89 46.36
C LEU A 20 -13.59 16.60 45.75
N GLU A 21 -13.81 15.46 46.40
CA GLU A 21 -13.34 14.15 45.93
C GLU A 21 -14.03 13.73 44.61
N VAL A 22 -15.33 14.03 44.50
CA VAL A 22 -16.11 13.77 43.28
C VAL A 22 -15.64 14.65 42.12
N ILE A 23 -15.35 15.94 42.37
CA ILE A 23 -14.85 16.86 41.34
C ILE A 23 -13.45 16.46 40.88
N VAL A 24 -12.55 16.12 41.80
CA VAL A 24 -11.20 15.66 41.45
C VAL A 24 -11.26 14.34 40.68
N SER A 25 -12.16 13.42 41.04
CA SER A 25 -12.37 12.17 40.30
C SER A 25 -12.84 12.43 38.86
N PHE A 26 -13.82 13.32 38.67
CA PHE A 26 -14.27 13.72 37.34
C PHE A 26 -13.17 14.41 36.53
N LEU A 27 -12.35 15.24 37.16
CA LEU A 27 -11.20 15.89 36.53
C LEU A 27 -10.18 14.85 36.02
N VAL A 28 -9.80 13.89 36.87
CA VAL A 28 -8.83 12.84 36.51
C VAL A 28 -9.37 11.95 35.39
N VAL A 29 -10.65 11.59 35.43
CA VAL A 29 -11.29 10.81 34.35
C VAL A 29 -11.33 11.60 33.04
N GLY A 30 -11.69 12.88 33.08
CA GLY A 30 -11.70 13.74 31.89
C GLY A 30 -10.32 13.87 31.24
N LEU A 31 -9.28 14.08 32.04
CA LEU A 31 -7.90 14.13 31.55
C LEU A 31 -7.44 12.78 30.99
N GLY A 32 -7.76 11.68 31.68
CA GLY A 32 -7.41 10.32 31.22
C GLY A 32 -8.05 9.97 29.88
N LEU A 33 -9.34 10.26 29.70
CA LEU A 33 -10.05 10.02 28.44
C LEU A 33 -9.50 10.90 27.31
N GLY A 34 -9.16 12.16 27.57
CA GLY A 34 -8.55 13.05 26.58
C GLY A 34 -7.20 12.54 26.07
N LEU A 35 -6.36 12.01 26.96
CA LEU A 35 -5.08 11.42 26.58
C LEU A 35 -5.24 10.14 25.77
N LEU A 36 -6.22 9.28 26.11
CA LEU A 36 -6.51 8.05 25.36
C LEU A 36 -6.95 8.36 23.92
N VAL A 37 -7.86 9.31 23.73
CA VAL A 37 -8.30 9.72 22.38
C VAL A 37 -7.13 10.25 21.55
N SER A 38 -6.23 11.02 22.18
CA SER A 38 -5.04 11.53 21.51
C SER A 38 -4.12 10.40 21.03
N MET A 39 -3.90 9.38 21.86
CA MET A 39 -3.08 8.21 21.50
C MET A 39 -3.75 7.35 20.42
N LEU A 40 -5.07 7.14 20.48
CA LEU A 40 -5.80 6.38 19.48
C LEU A 40 -5.74 7.05 18.10
N GLY A 41 -5.87 8.38 18.04
CA GLY A 41 -5.69 9.13 16.80
C GLY A 41 -4.28 8.98 16.21
N ALA A 42 -3.25 9.08 17.05
CA ALA A 42 -1.87 8.84 16.63
C ALA A 42 -1.66 7.40 16.15
N SER A 43 -2.16 6.41 16.88
CA SER A 43 -2.04 4.99 16.55
C SER A 43 -2.67 4.64 15.20
N ASN A 44 -3.87 5.16 14.93
CA ASN A 44 -4.55 4.91 13.65
C ASN A 44 -3.77 5.49 12.47
N ARG A 45 -3.22 6.70 12.62
CA ARG A 45 -2.41 7.32 11.55
C ARG A 45 -1.15 6.52 11.24
N TYR A 46 -0.39 6.14 12.27
CA TYR A 46 0.83 5.34 12.07
C TYR A 46 0.52 3.94 11.54
N GLY A 47 -0.57 3.32 12.00
CA GLY A 47 -1.03 2.02 11.52
C GLY A 47 -1.37 2.04 10.03
N ALA A 48 -2.20 2.99 9.59
CA ALA A 48 -2.62 3.12 8.20
C ALA A 48 -1.43 3.35 7.24
N THR A 49 -0.50 4.24 7.60
CA THR A 49 0.70 4.49 6.77
C THR A 49 1.60 3.25 6.69
N ALA A 50 1.78 2.52 7.79
CA ALA A 50 2.56 1.29 7.79
C ALA A 50 1.92 0.20 6.92
N GLU A 51 0.59 0.07 6.98
CA GLU A 51 -0.17 -0.87 6.14
C GLU A 51 0.00 -0.57 4.65
N TYR A 52 -0.16 0.70 4.23
CA TYR A 52 0.01 1.08 2.82
C TYR A 52 1.42 0.80 2.31
N ARG A 53 2.45 1.08 3.11
CA ARG A 53 3.84 0.76 2.76
C ARG A 53 4.08 -0.74 2.62
N ALA A 54 3.52 -1.54 3.54
CA ALA A 54 3.62 -2.99 3.46
C ALA A 54 2.89 -3.55 2.23
N ASN A 55 1.71 -3.01 1.91
CA ASN A 55 0.95 -3.39 0.71
C ASN A 55 1.70 -3.02 -0.56
N ALA A 56 2.19 -1.79 -0.69
CA ALA A 56 3.00 -1.36 -1.82
C ALA A 56 4.26 -2.22 -2.01
N MET A 57 4.97 -2.55 -0.92
CA MET A 57 6.15 -3.42 -0.98
C MET A 57 5.80 -4.83 -1.46
N ARG A 58 4.67 -5.40 -1.01
CA ARG A 58 4.18 -6.71 -1.47
C ARG A 58 3.90 -6.70 -2.97
N GLU A 59 3.27 -5.65 -3.49
CA GLU A 59 2.98 -5.53 -4.92
C GLU A 59 4.26 -5.35 -5.75
N ILE A 60 5.23 -4.58 -5.26
CA ILE A 60 6.56 -4.46 -5.89
C ILE A 60 7.24 -5.82 -5.97
N GLN A 61 7.24 -6.57 -4.86
CA GLN A 61 7.89 -7.89 -4.84
C GLN A 61 7.21 -8.86 -5.82
N THR A 62 5.88 -8.85 -5.88
CA THR A 62 5.09 -9.70 -6.80
C THR A 62 5.45 -9.45 -8.26
N ILE A 63 5.54 -8.17 -8.68
CA ILE A 63 5.87 -7.87 -10.09
C ILE A 63 7.33 -8.13 -10.40
N VAL A 64 8.23 -7.95 -9.43
CA VAL A 64 9.65 -8.27 -9.59
C VAL A 64 9.85 -9.76 -9.81
N ASP A 65 9.17 -10.60 -9.04
CA ASP A 65 9.25 -12.05 -9.21
C ASP A 65 8.62 -12.51 -10.53
N ALA A 66 7.56 -11.85 -10.99
CA ALA A 66 7.00 -12.07 -12.33
C ALA A 66 7.99 -11.70 -13.45
N MET A 67 8.69 -10.57 -13.34
CA MET A 67 9.74 -10.17 -14.29
C MET A 67 10.89 -11.18 -14.35
N ARG A 68 11.32 -11.72 -13.20
CA ARG A 68 12.34 -12.78 -13.13
C ARG A 68 11.86 -14.07 -13.80
N ALA A 69 10.62 -14.47 -13.55
CA ALA A 69 10.03 -15.66 -14.16
C ALA A 69 9.83 -15.54 -15.68
N ASN A 70 9.70 -14.31 -16.20
CA ASN A 70 9.47 -14.01 -17.61
C ASN A 70 10.56 -13.11 -18.21
N ARG A 71 11.82 -13.54 -18.06
CA ARG A 71 12.99 -12.76 -18.53
C ARG A 71 12.98 -12.48 -20.05
N MET A 72 12.36 -13.34 -20.86
CA MET A 72 12.23 -13.10 -22.32
C MET A 72 11.25 -11.97 -22.65
N GLY A 73 10.29 -11.69 -21.77
CA GLY A 73 9.22 -10.71 -21.98
C GLY A 73 9.50 -9.34 -21.36
N LEU A 74 10.72 -9.06 -20.91
CA LEU A 74 11.04 -7.91 -20.07
C LEU A 74 10.64 -6.54 -20.66
N ALA A 75 10.66 -6.40 -21.99
CA ALA A 75 10.24 -5.17 -22.64
C ALA A 75 8.73 -4.89 -22.50
N GLY A 76 7.92 -5.92 -22.22
CA GLY A 76 6.48 -5.80 -22.00
C GLY A 76 6.09 -5.32 -20.60
N TYR A 77 7.03 -5.28 -19.65
CA TYR A 77 6.78 -4.71 -18.32
C TYR A 77 7.09 -3.22 -18.23
N GLN A 78 7.67 -2.60 -19.26
CA GLN A 78 7.99 -1.18 -19.20
C GLN A 78 6.70 -0.35 -19.24
N PHE A 79 6.49 0.48 -18.23
CA PHE A 79 5.28 1.28 -18.07
C PHE A 79 5.60 2.67 -17.46
N GLY A 80 5.06 3.69 -18.14
CA GLY A 80 5.03 5.13 -17.81
C GLY A 80 6.35 5.91 -17.85
N SER A 81 6.98 5.88 -19.01
CA SER A 81 7.98 6.88 -19.37
C SER A 81 7.33 8.27 -19.51
N GLY A 82 7.34 9.08 -18.44
CA GLY A 82 6.99 10.50 -18.48
C GLY A 82 5.51 10.82 -18.24
N GLN A 83 5.28 11.88 -17.45
CA GLN A 83 3.99 12.58 -17.24
C GLN A 83 2.80 11.65 -16.89
N TRP A 84 2.77 11.25 -15.62
CA TRP A 84 1.83 10.27 -15.07
C TRP A 84 0.46 10.85 -14.69
N GLU A 85 0.31 12.17 -14.80
CA GLU A 85 -0.93 12.87 -14.52
C GLU A 85 -1.84 12.90 -15.76
N ASP A 86 -1.27 12.76 -16.96
CA ASP A 86 -1.99 13.03 -18.21
C ASP A 86 -2.76 11.83 -18.78
N ASN A 87 -2.46 10.60 -18.34
CA ASN A 87 -2.99 9.38 -18.95
C ASN A 87 -3.94 8.56 -18.07
N ASN A 88 -4.36 9.09 -16.91
CA ASN A 88 -5.35 8.47 -16.01
C ASN A 88 -5.09 6.96 -15.74
N TYR A 89 -3.81 6.58 -15.64
CA TYR A 89 -3.37 5.18 -15.44
C TYR A 89 -3.81 4.19 -16.52
N SER A 90 -4.13 4.67 -17.73
CA SER A 90 -4.58 3.81 -18.82
C SER A 90 -3.43 3.00 -19.44
N LEU A 91 -3.50 1.67 -19.28
CA LEU A 91 -2.60 0.66 -19.86
C LEU A 91 -2.53 0.64 -21.39
N SER A 92 -3.45 1.33 -22.08
CA SER A 92 -3.54 1.29 -23.55
C SER A 92 -2.36 1.96 -24.25
N VAL A 93 -1.63 2.84 -23.56
CA VAL A 93 -0.54 3.65 -24.16
C VAL A 93 0.81 2.92 -24.16
N ALA A 94 0.98 1.86 -23.36
CA ALA A 94 2.28 1.22 -23.13
C ALA A 94 2.45 -0.17 -23.76
N LYS A 95 1.50 -0.62 -24.59
CA LYS A 95 1.61 -1.93 -25.23
C LYS A 95 2.76 -1.90 -26.25
N LYS A 96 3.92 -2.43 -25.86
CA LYS A 96 4.96 -2.79 -26.83
C LYS A 96 4.47 -3.98 -27.65
N ASN A 97 4.08 -3.73 -28.90
CA ASN A 97 3.75 -4.81 -29.82
C ASN A 97 5.00 -5.68 -30.06
N PRO A 98 4.84 -6.99 -30.24
CA PRO A 98 5.95 -7.84 -30.63
C PRO A 98 6.51 -7.33 -31.95
N GLU A 99 7.78 -6.92 -31.94
CA GLU A 99 8.46 -6.50 -33.16
C GLU A 99 8.51 -7.68 -34.13
N VAL A 100 7.93 -7.51 -35.32
CA VAL A 100 7.93 -8.56 -36.33
C VAL A 100 9.25 -8.50 -37.10
N LYS A 101 10.28 -9.20 -36.61
CA LYS A 101 11.59 -9.26 -37.28
C LYS A 101 11.61 -10.19 -38.48
N CYS A 102 10.86 -11.29 -38.43
CA CYS A 102 10.79 -12.28 -39.50
C CYS A 102 9.50 -12.16 -40.31
N ALA A 103 9.35 -11.06 -41.06
CA ALA A 103 8.22 -10.89 -41.98
C ALA A 103 8.51 -11.40 -43.41
N SER A 104 9.78 -11.63 -43.76
CA SER A 104 10.19 -12.12 -45.08
C SER A 104 10.23 -13.66 -45.13
N ALA A 105 10.19 -14.21 -46.35
CA ALA A 105 10.27 -15.64 -46.61
C ALA A 105 11.61 -16.29 -46.22
N GLU A 106 12.61 -15.49 -45.83
CA GLU A 106 13.99 -15.91 -45.60
C GLU A 106 14.29 -16.36 -44.16
N CYS A 107 13.38 -16.19 -43.20
CA CYS A 107 13.65 -16.67 -41.84
C CYS A 107 13.59 -18.20 -41.73
N THR A 108 14.60 -18.73 -41.05
CA THR A 108 14.71 -20.14 -40.68
C THR A 108 13.59 -20.54 -39.70
N LEU A 109 13.34 -21.85 -39.57
CA LEU A 109 12.33 -22.36 -38.63
C LEU A 109 12.66 -21.98 -37.18
N GLU A 110 13.93 -22.01 -36.80
CA GLU A 110 14.39 -21.67 -35.45
C GLU A 110 14.12 -20.19 -35.11
N GLU A 111 14.39 -19.28 -36.05
CA GLU A 111 14.12 -17.85 -35.88
C GLU A 111 12.64 -17.57 -35.70
N LYS A 112 11.77 -18.26 -36.47
CA LYS A 112 10.32 -18.15 -36.34
C LYS A 112 9.82 -18.64 -34.98
N LEU A 113 10.37 -19.75 -34.46
CA LEU A 113 10.03 -20.27 -33.12
C LEU A 113 10.47 -19.31 -32.02
N LYS A 114 11.68 -18.76 -32.11
CA LYS A 114 12.20 -17.77 -31.16
C LYS A 114 11.31 -16.52 -31.13
N GLN A 115 10.95 -16.00 -32.30
CA GLN A 115 10.05 -14.84 -32.40
C GLN A 115 8.67 -15.13 -31.79
N ARG A 116 8.12 -16.33 -32.03
CA ARG A 116 6.84 -16.73 -31.43
C ARG A 116 6.94 -16.77 -29.90
N ALA A 117 8.01 -17.33 -29.36
CA ALA A 117 8.25 -17.36 -27.91
C ALA A 117 8.38 -15.94 -27.32
N GLU A 118 9.13 -15.06 -27.96
CA GLU A 118 9.28 -13.65 -27.55
C GLU A 118 7.92 -12.92 -27.58
N SER A 119 7.11 -13.12 -28.63
CA SER A 119 5.80 -12.48 -28.72
C SER A 119 4.81 -12.95 -27.64
N GLN A 120 4.85 -14.24 -27.29
CA GLN A 120 4.07 -14.79 -26.20
C GLN A 120 4.54 -14.24 -24.84
N ALA A 121 5.86 -14.16 -24.63
CA ALA A 121 6.44 -13.60 -23.41
C ALA A 121 6.07 -12.12 -23.20
N LEU A 122 6.06 -11.32 -24.28
CA LEU A 122 5.61 -9.93 -24.23
C LEU A 122 4.11 -9.82 -23.91
N THR A 123 3.28 -10.64 -24.55
CA THR A 123 1.84 -10.67 -24.30
C THR A 123 1.53 -11.06 -22.85
N ARG A 124 2.27 -12.03 -22.31
CA ARG A 124 2.19 -12.43 -20.90
C ARG A 124 2.56 -11.28 -19.96
N ALA A 125 3.69 -10.61 -20.23
CA ALA A 125 4.14 -9.47 -19.43
C ALA A 125 3.08 -8.34 -19.38
N GLN A 126 2.45 -8.02 -20.51
CA GLN A 126 1.39 -7.01 -20.57
C GLN A 126 0.15 -7.39 -19.75
N ARG A 127 -0.22 -8.67 -19.74
CA ARG A 127 -1.33 -9.18 -18.92
C ARG A 127 -1.01 -9.08 -17.43
N GLU A 128 0.20 -9.49 -17.05
CA GLU A 128 0.66 -9.39 -15.67
C GLU A 128 0.73 -7.94 -15.20
N MET A 129 1.24 -7.02 -16.05
CA MET A 129 1.24 -5.58 -15.79
C MET A 129 -0.18 -5.04 -15.57
N THR A 130 -1.14 -5.49 -16.37
CA THR A 130 -2.56 -5.09 -16.21
C THR A 130 -3.12 -5.52 -14.86
N THR A 131 -2.83 -6.76 -14.45
CA THR A 131 -3.25 -7.27 -13.14
C THR A 131 -2.53 -6.53 -12.01
N TRP A 132 -1.24 -6.30 -12.13
CA TRP A 132 -0.45 -5.61 -11.12
C TRP A 132 -0.91 -4.16 -10.90
N LEU A 133 -1.11 -3.37 -11.95
CA LEU A 133 -1.61 -2.00 -11.79
C LEU A 133 -2.99 -1.96 -11.12
N ARG A 134 -3.87 -2.93 -11.43
CA ARG A 134 -5.16 -3.07 -10.76
C ARG A 134 -4.98 -3.37 -9.27
N ASN A 135 -4.08 -4.29 -8.93
CA ASN A 135 -3.80 -4.65 -7.54
C ASN A 135 -3.19 -3.48 -6.76
N VAL A 136 -2.27 -2.72 -7.36
CA VAL A 136 -1.71 -1.50 -6.79
C VAL A 136 -2.82 -0.48 -6.51
N ASN A 137 -3.69 -0.21 -7.49
CA ASN A 137 -4.81 0.72 -7.31
C ASN A 137 -5.80 0.28 -6.21
N ASN A 138 -5.94 -1.03 -5.98
CA ASN A 138 -6.86 -1.57 -4.98
C ASN A 138 -6.24 -1.72 -3.59
N SER A 139 -4.90 -1.70 -3.47
CA SER A 139 -4.18 -2.01 -2.22
C SER A 139 -3.70 -0.77 -1.47
N VAL A 140 -3.58 0.36 -2.15
CA VAL A 140 -3.22 1.66 -1.57
C VAL A 140 -4.06 2.79 -2.18
N PRO A 141 -4.36 3.86 -1.41
CA PRO A 141 -5.27 4.92 -1.85
C PRO A 141 -4.71 5.69 -3.05
N ALA A 142 -5.50 5.75 -4.13
CA ALA A 142 -5.06 6.33 -5.41
C ALA A 142 -3.70 5.75 -5.87
N GLY A 143 -3.52 4.43 -5.68
CA GLY A 143 -2.27 3.72 -5.94
C GLY A 143 -1.88 3.65 -7.41
N GLN A 144 -0.61 3.88 -7.69
CA GLN A 144 -0.09 3.95 -9.05
C GLN A 144 1.28 3.28 -9.13
N GLY A 145 1.51 2.51 -10.18
CA GLY A 145 2.73 1.74 -10.38
C GLY A 145 3.49 2.17 -11.63
N SER A 146 4.83 2.14 -11.57
CA SER A 146 5.71 2.38 -12.72
C SER A 146 6.84 1.38 -12.83
N ILE A 147 7.24 1.04 -14.06
CA ILE A 147 8.46 0.26 -14.30
C ILE A 147 9.24 0.88 -15.46
N LEU A 148 10.45 1.36 -15.16
CA LEU A 148 11.32 1.99 -16.14
C LEU A 148 12.62 1.19 -16.29
N ARG A 149 13.00 0.90 -17.54
CA ARG A 149 14.31 0.34 -17.84
C ARG A 149 15.35 1.47 -17.88
N GLN A 150 16.45 1.27 -17.19
CA GLN A 150 17.57 2.21 -17.15
C GLN A 150 18.64 1.88 -18.20
N PRO A 151 19.54 2.85 -18.51
CA PRO A 151 20.65 2.63 -19.43
C PRO A 151 21.60 1.51 -19.01
N ASP A 152 21.76 1.28 -17.71
CA ASP A 152 22.57 0.20 -17.13
C ASP A 152 21.93 -1.20 -17.26
N GLY A 153 20.73 -1.29 -17.83
CA GLY A 153 19.97 -2.53 -17.99
C GLY A 153 19.16 -2.94 -16.75
N SER A 154 19.25 -2.20 -15.65
CA SER A 154 18.40 -2.40 -14.47
C SER A 154 16.99 -1.83 -14.68
N TYR A 155 16.06 -2.23 -13.83
CA TYR A 155 14.68 -1.78 -13.83
C TYR A 155 14.38 -1.04 -12.53
N ILE A 156 13.73 0.11 -12.64
CA ILE A 156 13.17 0.86 -11.50
C ILE A 156 11.70 0.53 -11.43
N VAL A 157 11.26 -0.10 -10.35
CA VAL A 157 9.86 -0.27 -10.00
C VAL A 157 9.49 0.79 -8.99
N ARG A 158 8.41 1.54 -9.22
CA ARG A 158 7.87 2.48 -8.23
C ARG A 158 6.40 2.21 -7.98
N VAL A 159 5.99 2.38 -6.74
CA VAL A 159 4.59 2.49 -6.35
C VAL A 159 4.42 3.78 -5.58
N ARG A 160 3.43 4.59 -5.97
CA ARG A 160 3.05 5.82 -5.27
C ARG A 160 1.59 5.77 -4.86
N TRP A 161 1.25 6.51 -3.82
CA TRP A 161 -0.12 6.67 -3.35
C TRP A 161 -0.30 8.05 -2.73
N GLN A 162 -1.55 8.46 -2.61
CA GLN A 162 -1.90 9.77 -2.07
C GLN A 162 -2.54 9.60 -0.70
N ILE A 163 -2.10 10.40 0.26
CA ILE A 163 -2.73 10.47 1.58
C ILE A 163 -3.38 11.84 1.69
N GLY A 164 -4.71 11.89 1.71
CA GLY A 164 -5.43 13.11 2.03
C GLY A 164 -5.37 13.38 3.53
N GLU A 165 -5.10 14.62 3.94
CA GLU A 165 -5.34 15.03 5.32
C GLU A 165 -6.83 15.32 5.52
N GLU A 166 -7.44 14.76 6.58
CA GLU A 166 -8.88 14.86 6.87
C GLU A 166 -9.31 16.24 7.41
N ASN A 167 -8.47 17.29 7.42
CA ASN A 167 -8.94 18.59 7.87
C ASN A 167 -8.27 19.80 7.20
N GLN A 168 -9.12 20.49 6.45
CA GLN A 168 -8.94 21.74 5.73
C GLN A 168 -8.01 22.76 6.41
N ARG A 169 -6.88 23.06 5.75
CA ARG A 169 -6.46 24.45 5.52
C ARG A 169 -6.06 24.58 4.07
N GLN A 170 -6.55 25.65 3.48
CA GLN A 170 -6.50 26.00 2.07
C GLN A 170 -5.06 26.36 1.64
N ASP A 171 -4.15 25.40 1.73
CA ASP A 171 -2.76 25.37 1.24
C ASP A 171 -2.28 23.90 1.11
N ASP A 172 -3.21 22.94 0.93
CA ASP A 172 -2.92 21.49 1.04
C ASP A 172 -2.11 20.96 -0.16
N GLU A 173 -0.79 20.98 0.02
CA GLU A 173 0.16 20.15 -0.72
C GLU A 173 -0.26 18.68 -0.53
N THR A 174 -0.87 18.08 -1.55
CA THR A 174 -1.24 16.66 -1.52
C THR A 174 0.02 15.84 -1.25
N LYS A 175 0.12 15.24 -0.06
CA LYS A 175 1.30 14.46 0.31
C LYS A 175 1.30 13.17 -0.48
N ASN A 176 2.15 13.14 -1.51
CA ASN A 176 2.42 11.95 -2.30
C ASN A 176 3.52 11.13 -1.60
N GLU A 177 3.20 9.93 -1.15
CA GLU A 177 4.21 8.96 -0.70
C GLU A 177 4.60 8.04 -1.86
N LEU A 178 5.88 7.65 -1.90
CA LEU A 178 6.41 6.75 -2.92
C LEU A 178 7.39 5.74 -2.33
N ILE A 179 7.39 4.52 -2.88
CA ILE A 179 8.43 3.52 -2.71
C ILE A 179 9.04 3.24 -4.08
N GLU A 180 10.37 3.28 -4.14
CA GLU A 180 11.14 2.94 -5.32
C GLU A 180 12.07 1.76 -5.01
N LEU A 181 12.07 0.76 -5.90
CA LEU A 181 12.97 -0.38 -5.85
C LEU A 181 13.71 -0.50 -7.18
N ARG A 182 15.05 -0.47 -7.11
CA ARG A 182 15.92 -0.79 -8.24
C ARG A 182 16.21 -2.29 -8.24
N VAL A 183 15.99 -2.93 -9.38
CA VAL A 183 16.17 -4.37 -9.55
C VAL A 183 16.99 -4.67 -10.80
N VAL A 184 17.89 -5.63 -10.69
CA VAL A 184 18.60 -6.23 -11.82
C VAL A 184 17.98 -7.60 -12.08
N ILE A 185 17.55 -7.86 -13.33
CA ILE A 185 16.85 -9.09 -13.74
C ILE A 185 17.73 -9.96 -14.64
#